data_AF-A0A946ZS79-F1
#
_entry.id   AF-A0A946ZS79-F1
#
_cell.length_a   1.000
_cell.length_b   1.000
_cell.length_c   1.000
_cell.angle_alpha   90.00
_cell.angle_beta   90.00
_cell.angle_gamma   90.00
#
_symmetry.space_group_name_H-M   'P 1'
#
loop_
_entity.id
_entity.type
_entity.pdbx_description
1 polymer ?
#
loop_
_entity_poly.entity_id
_entity_poly.type
_entity_poly.pdbx_seq_one_letter_code
_entity_poly.pdbx_strand_id
1 'polypeptide(L)'
;MRKYRYLSSLYIIFLSLCMCSAQNLVVNPSFEEHTSCPKKLGNFNSDVVGWNTPSLGSTDYFHACSEAMGTPKNFNGTQIADFGEGYAGFYLYAPNDYREYMQAKLTTSLIKNEVYELSFFVSLAERSDFAVNQFGVVFSEKPLSFEIKKEMSKRHLYSDVDNEFTYQEIGYSHFANDKKKWMLVSTTYTAKGNEEYMTLGNFKNNARTRKFLIKKGAKQGAYYYVDMVSLISKNSQLAGAVT
;
A
#
# COMPACT_ATOMS: atom_id res chain seq x y z
N MET A 1 75.87 -22.51 0.02
CA MET A 1 75.33 -21.56 -0.98
C MET A 1 73.83 -21.79 -1.17
N ARG A 2 73.01 -20.78 -0.84
CA ARG A 2 71.82 -20.29 -1.59
C ARG A 2 70.67 -21.28 -1.89
N LYS A 3 69.37 -21.02 -1.67
CA LYS A 3 68.57 -19.83 -1.32
C LYS A 3 67.26 -20.30 -0.65
N TYR A 4 66.81 -19.61 0.39
CA TYR A 4 65.41 -19.66 0.84
C TYR A 4 64.52 -19.02 -0.23
N ARG A 5 63.50 -19.76 -0.71
CA ARG A 5 62.44 -19.22 -1.59
C ARG A 5 61.22 -18.94 -0.74
N TYR A 6 61.05 -17.68 -0.33
CA TYR A 6 59.79 -17.21 0.24
C TYR A 6 58.76 -17.13 -0.89
N LEU A 7 57.76 -18.00 -0.86
CA LEU A 7 56.54 -17.87 -1.65
C LEU A 7 55.58 -17.02 -0.80
N SER A 8 55.57 -15.71 -1.06
CA SER A 8 54.55 -14.81 -0.53
C SER A 8 53.26 -15.00 -1.34
N SER A 9 52.35 -15.84 -0.85
CA SER A 9 50.97 -15.88 -1.36
C SER A 9 50.25 -14.60 -0.95
N LEU A 10 50.09 -13.69 -1.92
CA LEU A 10 49.29 -12.47 -1.78
C LEU A 10 47.80 -12.85 -1.87
N TYR A 11 47.15 -13.06 -0.72
CA TYR A 11 45.69 -13.17 -0.65
C TYR A 11 45.08 -11.77 -0.84
N ILE A 12 44.62 -11.47 -2.05
CA ILE A 12 43.78 -10.29 -2.31
C ILE A 12 42.39 -10.62 -1.78
N ILE A 13 42.07 -10.13 -0.58
CA ILE A 13 40.71 -10.13 -0.04
C ILE A 13 39.92 -9.08 -0.83
N PHE A 14 39.18 -9.52 -1.84
CA PHE A 14 38.21 -8.69 -2.55
C PHE A 14 37.03 -8.47 -1.58
N LEU A 15 37.05 -7.36 -0.83
CA LEU A 15 35.93 -6.95 0.01
C LEU A 15 34.81 -6.49 -0.92
N SER A 16 33.91 -7.41 -1.27
CA SER A 16 32.70 -7.08 -2.04
C SER A 16 31.80 -6.21 -1.17
N LEU A 17 31.70 -4.92 -1.50
CA LEU A 17 30.67 -4.02 -0.99
C LEU A 17 29.30 -4.55 -1.42
N CYS A 18 28.69 -5.39 -0.58
CA CYS A 18 27.34 -5.87 -0.78
C CYS A 18 26.39 -4.73 -0.38
N MET A 19 25.88 -3.99 -1.35
CA MET A 19 24.77 -3.06 -1.10
C MET A 19 23.53 -3.89 -0.79
N CYS A 20 23.23 -4.07 0.49
CA CYS A 20 21.98 -4.70 0.92
C CYS A 20 20.87 -3.65 0.78
N SER A 21 20.13 -3.69 -0.33
CA SER A 21 18.86 -2.97 -0.41
C SER A 21 17.88 -3.60 0.57
N ALA A 22 17.27 -2.75 1.40
CA ALA A 22 16.26 -3.16 2.34
C ALA A 22 15.08 -3.82 1.59
N GLN A 23 14.60 -4.96 2.11
CA GLN A 23 13.54 -5.75 1.48
C GLN A 23 12.17 -5.09 1.71
N ASN A 24 11.30 -5.16 0.71
CA ASN A 24 9.91 -4.74 0.86
C ASN A 24 9.17 -5.74 1.77
N LEU A 25 8.59 -5.25 2.86
CA LEU A 25 7.85 -6.07 3.82
C LEU A 25 6.40 -6.34 3.42
N VAL A 26 5.93 -5.68 2.35
CA VAL A 26 4.58 -5.89 1.80
C VAL A 26 4.62 -7.05 0.82
N VAL A 27 3.78 -8.06 1.06
CA VAL A 27 3.57 -9.17 0.13
C VAL A 27 2.81 -8.73 -1.11
N ASN A 28 3.10 -9.34 -2.26
CA ASN A 28 2.44 -9.06 -3.54
C ASN A 28 2.21 -7.54 -3.79
N PRO A 29 3.28 -6.73 -3.78
CA PRO A 29 3.18 -5.28 -3.69
C PRO A 29 2.54 -4.62 -4.92
N SER A 30 2.63 -5.28 -6.08
CA SER A 30 2.09 -4.84 -7.37
C SER A 30 0.80 -5.56 -7.77
N PHE A 31 0.26 -6.42 -6.90
CA PHE A 31 -0.97 -7.17 -7.14
C PHE A 31 -0.93 -8.16 -8.33
N GLU A 32 0.25 -8.51 -8.84
CA GLU A 32 0.41 -9.42 -9.98
C GLU A 32 0.14 -10.88 -9.60
N GLU A 33 0.35 -11.25 -8.33
CA GLU A 33 0.07 -12.60 -7.86
C GLU A 33 -1.43 -12.75 -7.57
N HIS A 34 -2.13 -13.53 -8.40
CA HIS A 34 -3.57 -13.71 -8.30
C HIS A 34 -3.99 -15.17 -8.43
N THR A 35 -5.07 -15.57 -7.75
CA THR A 35 -5.64 -16.93 -7.81
C THR A 35 -6.60 -17.09 -8.99
N SER A 36 -7.22 -16.00 -9.43
CA SER A 36 -8.26 -15.97 -10.44
C SER A 36 -8.29 -14.62 -11.13
N CYS A 37 -8.59 -14.64 -12.42
CA CYS A 37 -8.81 -13.41 -13.16
C CYS A 37 -10.11 -12.72 -12.68
N PRO A 38 -10.10 -11.40 -12.40
CA PRO A 38 -11.25 -10.73 -11.80
C PRO A 38 -12.44 -10.69 -12.74
N LYS A 39 -13.61 -11.13 -12.29
CA LYS A 39 -14.82 -11.22 -13.13
C LYS A 39 -15.90 -10.19 -12.79
N LYS A 40 -15.88 -9.65 -11.58
CA LYS A 40 -16.89 -8.72 -11.05
C LYS A 40 -16.29 -7.84 -9.96
N LEU A 41 -17.04 -6.79 -9.60
CA LEU A 41 -16.72 -5.89 -8.50
C LEU A 41 -16.61 -6.63 -7.16
N GLY A 42 -15.73 -6.14 -6.28
CA GLY A 42 -15.63 -6.61 -4.89
C GLY A 42 -15.03 -8.00 -4.71
N ASN A 43 -14.33 -8.55 -5.70
CA ASN A 43 -13.70 -9.86 -5.64
C ASN A 43 -12.26 -9.85 -5.06
N PHE A 44 -11.78 -8.71 -4.56
CA PHE A 44 -10.38 -8.56 -4.13
C PHE A 44 -9.91 -9.65 -3.14
N ASN A 45 -10.74 -10.02 -2.16
CA ASN A 45 -10.45 -11.09 -1.19
C ASN A 45 -10.22 -12.46 -1.79
N SER A 46 -10.92 -12.80 -2.88
CA SER A 46 -10.81 -14.13 -3.48
C SER A 46 -9.70 -14.18 -4.52
N ASP A 47 -9.47 -13.06 -5.20
CA ASP A 47 -8.68 -13.04 -6.43
C ASP A 47 -7.22 -12.66 -6.17
N VAL A 48 -6.91 -11.83 -5.17
CA VAL A 48 -5.56 -11.32 -4.90
C VAL A 48 -4.85 -12.14 -3.82
N VAL A 49 -3.63 -12.61 -4.10
CA VAL A 49 -2.84 -13.36 -3.11
C VAL A 49 -2.22 -12.40 -2.09
N GLY A 50 -2.28 -12.77 -0.81
CA GLY A 50 -1.63 -12.04 0.29
C GLY A 50 -2.37 -10.81 0.81
N TRP A 51 -3.52 -10.48 0.21
CA TRP A 51 -4.33 -9.31 0.56
C TRP A 51 -5.78 -9.69 0.90
N ASN A 52 -6.40 -8.90 1.77
CA ASN A 52 -7.81 -9.00 2.11
C ASN A 52 -8.44 -7.61 2.35
N THR A 53 -9.77 -7.58 2.55
CA THR A 53 -10.54 -6.39 2.93
C THR A 53 -10.99 -6.56 4.39
N PRO A 54 -10.58 -5.69 5.31
CA PRO A 54 -10.98 -5.78 6.72
C PRO A 54 -12.40 -5.22 6.99
N SER A 55 -13.20 -5.03 5.94
CA SER A 55 -14.53 -4.43 5.99
C SER A 55 -15.45 -5.05 4.94
N LEU A 56 -16.74 -4.69 4.98
CA LEU A 56 -17.74 -5.08 3.97
C LEU A 56 -17.73 -4.17 2.72
N GLY A 57 -16.75 -3.28 2.58
CA GLY A 57 -16.51 -2.53 1.36
C GLY A 57 -16.05 -3.44 0.22
N SER A 58 -16.42 -3.10 -1.01
CA SER A 58 -16.11 -3.85 -2.23
C SER A 58 -14.83 -3.38 -2.90
N THR A 59 -13.68 -3.44 -2.22
CA THR A 59 -12.38 -3.19 -2.87
C THR A 59 -12.29 -4.05 -4.14
N ASP A 60 -11.87 -3.44 -5.23
CA ASP A 60 -11.82 -4.07 -6.54
C ASP A 60 -10.39 -4.47 -6.90
N TYR A 61 -10.29 -5.52 -7.70
CA TYR A 61 -9.07 -5.93 -8.37
C TYR A 61 -9.25 -5.81 -9.88
N PHE A 62 -8.25 -5.27 -10.57
CA PHE A 62 -8.21 -5.15 -12.02
C PHE A 62 -6.98 -5.88 -12.56
N HIS A 63 -7.14 -6.56 -13.69
CA HIS A 63 -6.03 -7.26 -14.34
C HIS A 63 -6.25 -7.36 -15.85
N ALA A 64 -5.17 -7.35 -16.64
CA ALA A 64 -5.23 -7.39 -18.12
C ALA A 64 -5.95 -8.64 -18.67
N CYS A 65 -5.96 -9.73 -17.91
CA CYS A 65 -6.66 -10.97 -18.28
C CYS A 65 -8.21 -10.83 -18.31
N SER A 66 -8.77 -9.75 -17.75
CA SER A 66 -10.21 -9.58 -17.59
C SER A 66 -10.80 -8.62 -18.63
N GLU A 67 -11.93 -9.00 -19.21
CA GLU A 67 -12.70 -8.09 -20.07
C GLU A 67 -13.54 -7.10 -19.25
N ALA A 68 -14.12 -7.54 -18.13
CA ALA A 68 -15.03 -6.72 -17.31
C ALA A 68 -14.29 -5.84 -16.30
N MET A 69 -13.19 -6.38 -15.74
CA MET A 69 -12.33 -5.77 -14.73
C MET A 69 -10.92 -5.59 -15.29
N GLY A 70 -10.84 -5.18 -16.56
CA GLY A 70 -9.60 -5.09 -17.31
C GLY A 70 -8.71 -3.92 -16.96
N THR A 71 -7.43 -4.07 -17.28
CA THR A 71 -6.50 -2.98 -17.46
C THR A 71 -6.19 -2.84 -18.97
N PRO A 72 -6.10 -1.61 -19.53
CA PRO A 72 -6.24 -0.35 -18.82
C PRO A 72 -7.70 0.09 -18.58
N LYS A 73 -8.67 -0.46 -19.30
CA LYS A 73 -10.04 0.07 -19.31
C LYS A 73 -10.98 -0.79 -18.47
N ASN A 74 -11.68 -0.13 -17.54
CA ASN A 74 -12.69 -0.77 -16.68
C ASN A 74 -13.92 0.14 -16.49
N PHE A 75 -14.83 -0.29 -15.62
CA PHE A 75 -16.08 0.44 -15.33
C PHE A 75 -15.86 1.83 -14.73
N ASN A 76 -14.68 2.14 -14.19
CA ASN A 76 -14.43 3.39 -13.48
C ASN A 76 -13.52 4.37 -14.21
N GLY A 77 -12.82 3.92 -15.24
CA GLY A 77 -11.77 4.71 -15.85
C GLY A 77 -10.90 3.98 -16.88
N THR A 78 -9.82 4.63 -17.28
CA THR A 78 -8.77 4.07 -18.14
C THR A 78 -7.40 4.37 -17.54
N GLN A 79 -6.78 3.38 -16.93
CA GLN A 79 -5.46 3.50 -16.31
C GLN A 79 -4.62 2.27 -16.66
N ILE A 80 -3.48 2.48 -17.30
CA ILE A 80 -2.46 1.43 -17.50
C ILE A 80 -1.83 1.15 -16.13
N ALA A 81 -1.56 -0.12 -15.81
CA ALA A 81 -0.87 -0.52 -14.58
C ALA A 81 0.48 0.20 -14.45
N ASP A 82 0.89 0.55 -13.22
CA ASP A 82 2.20 1.18 -13.00
C ASP A 82 3.29 0.13 -13.19
N PHE A 83 3.04 -1.08 -12.69
CA PHE A 83 3.84 -2.27 -12.88
C PHE A 83 2.98 -3.43 -13.36
N GLY A 84 3.52 -4.26 -14.25
CA GLY A 84 2.87 -5.50 -14.67
C GLY A 84 1.52 -5.28 -15.36
N GLU A 85 0.53 -6.09 -15.00
CA GLU A 85 -0.79 -6.19 -15.65
C GLU A 85 -1.97 -5.88 -14.70
N GLY A 86 -1.73 -5.83 -13.40
CA GLY A 86 -2.73 -5.70 -12.34
C GLY A 86 -2.63 -4.42 -11.53
N TYR A 87 -3.72 -4.07 -10.85
CA TYR A 87 -3.74 -3.09 -9.76
C TYR A 87 -5.04 -3.22 -8.95
N ALA A 88 -5.06 -2.64 -7.75
CA ALA A 88 -6.25 -2.55 -6.93
C ALA A 88 -7.00 -1.22 -7.15
N GLY A 89 -8.28 -1.17 -6.79
CA GLY A 89 -9.03 0.08 -6.74
C GLY A 89 -10.04 0.14 -5.60
N PHE A 90 -10.24 1.35 -5.07
CA PHE A 90 -11.00 1.53 -3.83
C PHE A 90 -11.49 2.97 -3.63
N TYR A 91 -12.63 3.10 -2.95
CA TYR A 91 -13.20 4.37 -2.51
C TYR A 91 -12.56 4.87 -1.20
N LEU A 92 -11.88 6.01 -1.30
CA LEU A 92 -11.45 6.80 -0.13
C LEU A 92 -12.52 7.79 0.33
N TYR A 93 -13.48 8.10 -0.53
CA TYR A 93 -14.62 8.97 -0.21
C TYR A 93 -15.80 8.63 -1.12
N ALA A 94 -16.99 8.53 -0.53
CA ALA A 94 -18.24 8.32 -1.26
C ALA A 94 -19.43 8.75 -0.38
N PRO A 95 -20.66 8.87 -0.95
CA PRO A 95 -21.87 9.17 -0.19
C PRO A 95 -22.07 8.21 1.00
N ASN A 96 -22.73 8.70 2.06
CA ASN A 96 -23.06 7.92 3.27
C ASN A 96 -21.85 7.32 4.01
N ASP A 97 -20.70 8.00 3.94
CA ASP A 97 -19.43 7.57 4.54
C ASP A 97 -18.90 6.25 4.00
N TYR A 98 -19.32 5.83 2.80
CA TYR A 98 -18.83 4.58 2.22
C TYR A 98 -17.30 4.60 2.06
N ARG A 99 -16.63 3.52 2.48
CA ARG A 99 -15.17 3.34 2.45
C ARG A 99 -14.81 1.92 2.06
N GLU A 100 -13.68 1.82 1.40
CA GLU A 100 -13.01 0.57 1.08
C GLU A 100 -11.59 0.58 1.64
N TYR A 101 -11.11 -0.61 1.97
CA TYR A 101 -9.83 -0.83 2.62
C TYR A 101 -9.18 -2.07 2.04
N MET A 102 -7.86 -2.09 2.06
CA MET A 102 -7.05 -3.26 1.75
C MET A 102 -6.06 -3.49 2.87
N GLN A 103 -5.85 -4.76 3.19
CA GLN A 103 -5.00 -5.20 4.28
C GLN A 103 -4.06 -6.27 3.78
N ALA A 104 -2.81 -6.21 4.21
CA ALA A 104 -1.80 -7.23 3.99
C ALA A 104 -1.18 -7.66 5.32
N LYS A 105 -0.81 -8.94 5.40
CA LYS A 105 0.15 -9.41 6.39
C LYS A 105 1.56 -9.05 5.92
N LEU A 106 2.36 -8.48 6.81
CA LEU A 106 3.77 -8.18 6.56
C LEU A 106 4.59 -9.47 6.58
N THR A 107 5.69 -9.48 5.81
CA THR A 107 6.60 -10.65 5.77
C THR A 107 7.28 -10.91 7.11
N THR A 108 7.45 -9.86 7.92
CA THR A 108 8.00 -9.90 9.29
C THR A 108 7.36 -8.81 10.14
N SER A 109 7.26 -9.03 11.44
CA SER A 109 6.81 -8.01 12.39
C SER A 109 7.76 -6.79 12.36
N LEU A 110 7.21 -5.59 12.48
CA LEU A 110 8.03 -4.38 12.55
C LEU A 110 8.85 -4.33 13.85
N ILE A 111 10.07 -3.80 13.74
CA ILE A 111 11.01 -3.74 14.86
C ILE A 111 10.80 -2.41 15.59
N LYS A 112 10.61 -2.50 16.91
CA LYS A 112 10.41 -1.33 17.77
C LYS A 112 11.50 -0.28 17.57
N ASN A 113 11.08 0.97 17.40
CA ASN A 113 11.91 2.16 17.15
C ASN A 113 12.65 2.17 15.80
N GLU A 114 12.46 1.20 14.92
CA GLU A 114 12.94 1.33 13.53
C GLU A 114 12.06 2.29 12.73
N VAL A 115 12.70 2.98 11.78
CA VAL A 115 12.03 3.89 10.85
C VAL A 115 11.82 3.15 9.53
N TYR A 116 10.57 3.08 9.12
CA TYR A 116 10.15 2.51 7.84
C TYR A 116 9.67 3.61 6.91
N GLU A 117 9.91 3.45 5.62
CA GLU A 117 9.31 4.23 4.55
C GLU A 117 8.17 3.44 3.94
N LEU A 118 6.95 3.95 4.09
CA LEU A 118 5.77 3.48 3.38
C LEU A 118 5.62 4.31 2.11
N SER A 119 5.45 3.66 0.97
CA SER A 119 5.11 4.32 -0.28
C SER A 119 4.18 3.48 -1.13
N PHE A 120 3.43 4.13 -2.01
CA PHE A 120 2.58 3.48 -3.01
C PHE A 120 2.22 4.50 -4.09
N PHE A 121 1.84 4.00 -5.26
CA PHE A 121 1.41 4.83 -6.38
C PHE A 121 -0.12 4.87 -6.44
N VAL A 122 -0.69 6.05 -6.69
CA VAL A 122 -2.13 6.20 -6.87
C VAL A 122 -2.48 6.94 -8.15
N SER A 123 -3.62 6.60 -8.74
CA SER A 123 -4.23 7.37 -9.84
C SER A 123 -5.71 7.59 -9.56
N LEU A 124 -6.18 8.82 -9.75
CA LEU A 124 -7.59 9.15 -9.55
C LEU A 124 -8.41 8.66 -10.75
N ALA A 125 -9.37 7.76 -10.51
CA ALA A 125 -10.23 7.25 -11.59
C ALA A 125 -11.03 8.38 -12.27
N GLU A 126 -11.25 8.28 -13.58
CA GLU A 126 -11.85 9.35 -14.36
C GLU A 126 -13.29 9.64 -13.96
N ARG A 127 -14.03 8.63 -13.51
CA ARG A 127 -15.40 8.78 -12.99
C ARG A 127 -15.48 9.37 -11.58
N SER A 128 -14.35 9.68 -10.93
CA SER A 128 -14.32 10.40 -9.66
C SER A 128 -14.66 11.87 -9.84
N ASP A 129 -15.50 12.37 -8.92
CA ASP A 129 -15.96 13.75 -8.86
C ASP A 129 -15.12 14.57 -7.88
N PHE A 130 -14.50 13.90 -6.92
CA PHE A 130 -13.61 14.49 -5.93
C PHE A 130 -12.23 13.86 -5.97
N ALA A 131 -11.22 14.64 -5.64
CA ALA A 131 -9.93 14.17 -5.17
C ALA A 131 -9.85 14.39 -3.65
N VAL A 132 -9.19 13.49 -2.92
CA VAL A 132 -8.87 13.67 -1.49
C VAL A 132 -7.37 13.80 -1.31
N ASN A 133 -6.96 14.30 -0.14
CA ASN A 133 -5.56 14.29 0.28
C ASN A 133 -5.38 13.59 1.63
N GLN A 134 -6.36 12.78 2.06
CA GLN A 134 -6.29 11.94 3.24
C GLN A 134 -6.18 10.47 2.81
N PHE A 135 -4.94 10.00 2.78
CA PHE A 135 -4.64 8.58 2.85
C PHE A 135 -4.27 8.28 4.30
N GLY A 136 -4.61 7.09 4.78
CA GLY A 136 -4.27 6.64 6.11
C GLY A 136 -3.84 5.20 6.08
N VAL A 137 -2.98 4.86 7.01
CA VAL A 137 -2.55 3.49 7.26
C VAL A 137 -2.77 3.15 8.73
N VAL A 138 -3.22 1.94 9.00
CA VAL A 138 -3.19 1.34 10.34
C VAL A 138 -2.22 0.17 10.31
N PHE A 139 -1.22 0.21 11.18
CA PHE A 139 -0.38 -0.93 11.49
C PHE A 139 -0.96 -1.63 12.74
N SER A 140 -1.09 -2.95 12.72
CA SER A 140 -1.66 -3.71 13.84
C SER A 140 -0.96 -5.04 14.08
N GLU A 141 -1.02 -5.54 15.32
CA GLU A 141 -0.46 -6.85 15.69
C GLU A 141 -1.29 -7.99 15.11
N LYS A 142 -2.62 -7.87 15.15
CA LYS A 142 -3.58 -8.87 14.67
C LYS A 142 -4.38 -8.32 13.48
N PRO A 143 -4.98 -9.19 12.64
CA PRO A 143 -5.74 -8.71 11.51
C PRO A 143 -7.00 -7.95 11.96
N LEU A 144 -7.31 -6.83 11.30
CA LEU A 144 -8.56 -6.11 11.50
C LEU A 144 -9.72 -6.81 10.78
N SER A 145 -10.91 -6.80 11.38
CA SER A 145 -12.13 -7.28 10.73
C SER A 145 -13.35 -6.61 11.33
N PHE A 146 -14.09 -5.86 10.50
CA PHE A 146 -15.28 -5.13 10.93
C PHE A 146 -16.42 -5.30 9.94
N GLU A 147 -17.61 -5.66 10.45
CA GLU A 147 -18.85 -5.79 9.66
C GLU A 147 -19.46 -4.41 9.29
N ILE A 148 -18.67 -3.54 8.67
CA ILE A 148 -19.03 -2.17 8.31
C ILE A 148 -18.69 -1.86 6.86
N LYS A 149 -19.44 -0.94 6.25
CA LYS A 149 -19.12 -0.35 4.92
C LYS A 149 -18.63 1.10 5.02
N LYS A 150 -18.45 1.58 6.25
CA LYS A 150 -18.18 2.99 6.58
C LYS A 150 -16.75 3.20 7.05
N GLU A 151 -16.42 4.40 7.52
CA GLU A 151 -15.10 4.66 8.08
C GLU A 151 -14.78 3.77 9.29
N MET A 152 -13.56 3.23 9.32
CA MET A 152 -12.98 2.59 10.51
C MET A 152 -12.60 3.67 11.51
N SER A 153 -13.62 4.23 12.18
CA SER A 153 -13.42 5.22 13.23
C SER A 153 -12.54 4.69 14.36
N LYS A 154 -11.97 5.60 15.15
CA LYS A 154 -11.26 5.25 16.39
C LYS A 154 -12.09 4.33 17.29
N ARG A 155 -13.42 4.51 17.36
CA ARG A 155 -14.30 3.65 18.16
C ARG A 155 -14.25 2.19 17.70
N HIS A 156 -14.19 1.95 16.39
CA HIS A 156 -14.05 0.59 15.86
C HIS A 156 -12.67 0.03 16.20
N LEU A 157 -11.60 0.79 15.94
CA LEU A 157 -10.24 0.34 16.23
C LEU A 157 -10.02 0.03 17.71
N TYR A 158 -10.56 0.85 18.63
CA TYR A 158 -10.49 0.61 20.08
C TYR A 158 -11.51 -0.42 20.61
N SER A 159 -12.40 -0.95 19.77
CA SER A 159 -13.32 -2.02 20.21
C SER A 159 -12.65 -3.39 20.27
N ASP A 160 -11.53 -3.57 19.57
CA ASP A 160 -10.68 -4.74 19.65
C ASP A 160 -9.55 -4.49 20.67
N VAL A 161 -9.86 -4.73 21.95
CA VAL A 161 -9.01 -4.34 23.08
C VAL A 161 -7.67 -5.10 23.14
N ASP A 162 -7.60 -6.26 22.49
CA ASP A 162 -6.42 -7.14 22.48
C ASP A 162 -5.56 -6.96 21.23
N ASN A 163 -5.85 -5.95 20.41
CA ASN A 163 -5.13 -5.69 19.16
C ASN A 163 -4.45 -4.33 19.24
N GLU A 164 -3.14 -4.36 19.47
CA GLU A 164 -2.34 -3.14 19.43
C GLU A 164 -2.32 -2.60 18.00
N PHE A 165 -2.64 -1.31 17.85
CA PHE A 165 -2.65 -0.64 16.57
C PHE A 165 -2.04 0.77 16.63
N THR A 166 -1.52 1.21 15.49
CA THR A 166 -1.11 2.59 15.28
C THR A 166 -1.69 3.11 13.98
N TYR A 167 -2.45 4.20 14.09
CA TYR A 167 -2.95 4.96 12.95
C TYR A 167 -1.95 6.06 12.56
N GLN A 168 -1.55 6.08 11.29
CA GLN A 168 -0.76 7.14 10.69
C GLN A 168 -1.56 7.78 9.55
N GLU A 169 -1.77 9.09 9.64
CA GLU A 169 -2.29 9.88 8.53
C GLU A 169 -1.14 10.21 7.57
N ILE A 170 -1.37 9.99 6.28
CA ILE A 170 -0.45 10.38 5.21
C ILE A 170 -1.00 11.66 4.62
N GLY A 171 -0.56 12.79 5.19
CA GLY A 171 -0.91 14.11 4.71
C GLY A 171 -0.15 14.41 3.43
N TYR A 172 -0.78 14.23 2.27
CA TYR A 172 -0.20 14.67 1.01
C TYR A 172 -0.48 16.19 0.85
N SER A 173 0.58 16.97 0.59
CA SER A 173 0.49 18.44 0.51
C SER A 173 -0.36 18.92 -0.67
N HIS A 174 -0.45 18.10 -1.71
CA HIS A 174 -1.29 18.32 -2.89
C HIS A 174 -2.47 17.34 -2.88
N PHE A 175 -3.54 17.62 -3.62
CA PHE A 175 -4.57 16.62 -3.85
C PHE A 175 -4.04 15.63 -4.89
N ALA A 176 -4.16 14.32 -4.64
CA ALA A 176 -3.85 13.31 -5.65
C ALA A 176 -4.95 13.38 -6.74
N ASN A 177 -4.73 14.20 -7.76
CA ASN A 177 -5.73 14.56 -8.76
C ASN A 177 -5.32 14.25 -10.21
N ASP A 178 -4.11 13.71 -10.42
CA ASP A 178 -3.71 13.21 -11.73
C ASP A 178 -4.51 11.94 -12.06
N LYS A 179 -5.00 11.89 -13.29
CA LYS A 179 -5.83 10.81 -13.85
C LYS A 179 -5.11 10.03 -14.95
N LYS A 180 -3.92 10.48 -15.36
CA LYS A 180 -3.13 9.92 -16.45
C LYS A 180 -1.82 9.34 -15.95
N LYS A 181 -1.24 9.94 -14.91
CA LYS A 181 0.00 9.48 -14.29
C LYS A 181 -0.26 8.99 -12.88
N TRP A 182 0.44 7.93 -12.54
CA TRP A 182 0.58 7.45 -11.18
C TRP A 182 1.33 8.49 -10.34
N MET A 183 0.77 8.82 -9.18
CA MET A 183 1.34 9.75 -8.22
C MET A 183 1.90 8.98 -7.03
N LEU A 184 3.17 9.21 -6.71
CA LEU A 184 3.79 8.65 -5.52
C LEU A 184 3.22 9.31 -4.26
N VAL A 185 2.67 8.49 -3.37
CA VAL A 185 2.30 8.85 -2.00
C VAL A 185 3.27 8.13 -1.07
N SER A 186 3.90 8.86 -0.15
CA SER A 186 4.83 8.27 0.81
C SER A 186 4.78 8.96 2.17
N THR A 187 5.18 8.21 3.20
CA THR A 187 5.40 8.69 4.56
C THR A 187 6.52 7.89 5.22
N THR A 188 7.10 8.45 6.27
CA THR A 188 7.90 7.65 7.22
C THR A 188 7.04 7.27 8.42
N TYR A 189 7.37 6.14 9.04
CA TYR A 189 6.72 5.62 10.23
C TYR A 189 7.77 5.05 11.19
N THR A 190 7.70 5.44 12.47
CA THR A 190 8.52 4.82 13.53
C THR A 190 7.71 3.74 14.21
N ALA A 191 8.14 2.49 14.08
CA ALA A 191 7.40 1.33 14.58
C ALA A 191 7.40 1.26 16.12
N LYS A 192 6.29 0.80 16.68
CA LYS A 192 6.16 0.53 18.12
C LYS A 192 6.60 -0.88 18.49
N GLY A 193 6.72 -1.77 17.51
CA GLY A 193 7.05 -3.18 17.67
C GLY A 193 5.81 -4.07 17.54
N ASN A 194 6.02 -5.30 17.07
CA ASN A 194 5.01 -6.36 16.94
C ASN A 194 3.93 -6.11 15.89
N GLU A 195 3.96 -5.01 15.14
CA GLU A 195 3.00 -4.81 14.06
C GLU A 195 3.23 -5.84 12.94
N GLU A 196 2.26 -6.70 12.68
CA GLU A 196 2.31 -7.76 11.64
C GLU A 196 1.40 -7.48 10.45
N TYR A 197 0.50 -6.50 10.54
CA TYR A 197 -0.46 -6.17 9.49
C TYR A 197 -0.43 -4.70 9.15
N MET A 198 -0.74 -4.39 7.90
CA MET A 198 -0.92 -3.04 7.38
C MET A 198 -2.27 -2.94 6.69
N THR A 199 -3.06 -1.93 7.06
CA THR A 199 -4.36 -1.63 6.43
C THR A 199 -4.36 -0.22 5.85
N LEU A 200 -4.57 -0.10 4.53
CA LEU A 200 -4.60 1.16 3.79
C LEU A 200 -6.05 1.60 3.51
N GLY A 201 -6.35 2.89 3.68
CA GLY A 201 -7.68 3.46 3.39
C GLY A 201 -7.86 4.91 3.86
N ASN A 202 -9.11 5.33 4.07
CA ASN A 202 -9.42 6.62 4.71
C ASN A 202 -10.31 6.42 5.94
N PHE A 203 -9.69 6.64 7.10
CA PHE A 203 -10.28 6.42 8.43
C PHE A 203 -11.10 7.63 8.94
N LYS A 204 -11.21 8.71 8.16
CA LYS A 204 -12.05 9.87 8.45
C LYS A 204 -13.41 9.73 7.80
N ASN A 205 -14.44 10.14 8.53
CA ASN A 205 -15.77 10.35 7.95
C ASN A 205 -15.76 11.52 6.95
N ASN A 206 -16.83 11.66 6.19
CA ASN A 206 -17.00 12.62 5.12
C ASN A 206 -16.90 14.06 5.61
N ALA A 207 -17.38 14.35 6.83
CA ALA A 207 -17.27 15.68 7.43
C ALA A 207 -15.82 16.11 7.71
N ARG A 208 -14.93 15.15 7.99
CA ARG A 208 -13.51 15.39 8.29
C ARG A 208 -12.57 15.07 7.12
N THR A 209 -13.10 14.59 6.01
CA THR A 209 -12.32 14.32 4.79
C THR A 209 -12.25 15.59 3.95
N ARG A 210 -11.03 16.11 3.74
CA ARG A 210 -10.84 17.25 2.84
C ARG A 210 -10.89 16.75 1.41
N LYS A 211 -11.64 17.46 0.59
CA LYS A 211 -11.86 17.09 -0.81
C LYS A 211 -11.75 18.30 -1.71
N PHE A 212 -11.28 18.05 -2.91
CA PHE A 212 -11.25 19.02 -4.01
C PHE A 212 -12.22 18.56 -5.08
N LEU A 213 -13.13 19.44 -5.51
CA LEU A 213 -14.09 19.14 -6.56
C LEU A 213 -13.35 19.13 -7.91
N ILE A 214 -13.29 17.97 -8.54
CA ILE A 214 -12.68 17.78 -9.86
C ILE A 214 -13.71 18.03 -10.96
N LYS A 215 -14.93 17.51 -10.77
CA LYS A 215 -16.06 17.72 -11.68
C LYS A 215 -17.38 17.46 -10.96
N LYS A 216 -18.47 17.99 -11.51
CA LYS A 216 -19.81 17.63 -11.07
C LYS A 216 -20.27 16.40 -11.85
N GLY A 217 -20.45 15.28 -11.17
CA GLY A 217 -20.97 14.04 -11.73
C GLY A 217 -21.97 13.37 -10.81
N ALA A 218 -22.46 12.21 -11.24
CA ALA A 218 -23.49 11.46 -10.53
C ALA A 218 -22.92 10.56 -9.41
N LYS A 219 -21.62 10.25 -9.41
CA LYS A 219 -21.03 9.29 -8.46
C LYS A 219 -20.69 9.91 -7.11
N GLN A 220 -20.38 11.21 -7.08
CA GLN A 220 -20.08 11.99 -5.88
C GLN A 220 -18.99 11.36 -4.98
N GLY A 221 -18.02 10.65 -5.57
CA GLY A 221 -16.97 9.92 -4.87
C GLY A 221 -15.55 10.27 -5.32
N ALA A 222 -14.58 9.79 -4.53
CA ALA A 222 -13.16 9.77 -4.85
C ALA A 222 -12.68 8.31 -4.82
N TYR A 223 -12.53 7.74 -6.01
CA TYR A 223 -12.03 6.40 -6.22
C TYR A 223 -10.63 6.46 -6.81
N TYR A 224 -9.73 5.67 -6.23
CA TYR A 224 -8.34 5.61 -6.62
C TYR A 224 -7.98 4.20 -7.06
N TYR A 225 -7.17 4.11 -8.11
CA TYR A 225 -6.35 2.95 -8.37
C TYR A 225 -5.08 3.04 -7.51
N VAL A 226 -4.57 1.90 -7.05
CA VAL A 226 -3.30 1.81 -6.30
C VAL A 226 -2.47 0.65 -6.81
N ASP A 227 -1.16 0.88 -6.88
CA ASP A 227 -0.17 -0.08 -7.34
C ASP A 227 1.16 0.12 -6.57
N MET A 228 2.03 -0.88 -6.63
CA MET A 228 3.41 -0.83 -6.13
C MET A 228 3.53 -0.37 -4.67
N VAL A 229 2.80 -1.04 -3.77
CA VAL A 229 2.82 -0.75 -2.33
C VAL A 229 4.11 -1.26 -1.68
N SER A 230 4.79 -0.40 -0.94
CA SER A 230 6.11 -0.69 -0.39
C SER A 230 6.26 -0.24 1.05
N LEU A 231 6.84 -1.09 1.89
CA LEU A 231 7.24 -0.77 3.26
C LEU A 231 8.67 -1.27 3.50
N ILE A 232 9.61 -0.35 3.61
CA ILE A 232 11.05 -0.66 3.63
C ILE A 232 11.71 -0.02 4.84
N SER A 233 12.57 -0.75 5.57
CA SER A 233 13.35 -0.17 6.67
C SER A 233 14.40 0.82 6.13
N LYS A 234 14.45 2.03 6.71
CA LYS A 234 15.44 3.06 6.34
C LYS A 234 16.80 2.83 7.00
N ASN A 235 16.82 2.11 8.12
CA ASN A 235 18.05 1.89 8.91
C ASN A 235 19.02 0.93 8.20
N SER A 236 18.52 0.01 7.38
CA SER A 236 19.33 -0.90 6.55
C SER A 236 20.03 -0.20 5.38
N GLN A 237 19.59 1.00 4.97
CA GLN A 237 20.30 1.82 3.99
C GLN A 237 21.46 2.62 4.62
N LEU A 238 21.40 2.92 5.92
CA LEU A 238 22.44 3.66 6.64
C LEU A 238 23.61 2.78 7.07
N ALA A 239 23.39 1.49 7.32
CA ALA A 239 24.44 0.54 7.68
C ALA A 239 25.45 0.28 6.54
N GLY A 240 25.11 0.58 5.28
CA GLY A 240 26.00 0.45 4.13
C GLY A 240 26.78 1.73 3.75
N ALA A 241 26.53 2.85 4.44
CA ALA A 241 27.17 4.14 4.17
C ALA A 241 28.28 4.50 5.20
N VAL A 242 28.46 3.65 6.22
CA VAL A 242 29.43 3.85 7.30
C VAL A 242 30.30 2.61 7.45
N THR A 243 31.05 2.26 6.41
CA THR A 243 32.21 1.38 6.49
C THR A 243 33.22 1.70 5.40
#